data_AF-A0A2J8RPA6-F1
#
_entry.id   AF-A0A2J8RPA6-F1
#
_cell.length_a   1.000
_cell.length_b   1.000
_cell.length_c   1.000
_cell.angle_alpha   90.00
_cell.angle_beta   90.00
_cell.angle_gamma   90.00
#
_symmetry.space_group_name_H-M   'P 1'
#
loop_
_entity.id
_entity.type
_entity.pdbx_description
1 polymer ?
#
loop_
_entity_poly.entity_id
_entity_poly.type
_entity_poly.pdbx_seq_one_letter_code
_entity_poly.pdbx_strand_id
1 'polypeptide(L)'
;MEGLVFSRLSPEYYDLATAHLCDEEKSCPCLAQEGPQGDLLTKTQELSYDCRTCLSIVQTLKAMVNQPTQRNVSNAATRVCRTGRSRWRDVCKNFMRKYQPRVTQGLVAGETAQEICVDLRLCKPSTGPL
;
A
#
# COMPACT_ATOMS: atom_id res chain seq x y z
N MET A 1 18.42 -63.58 12.63
CA MET A 1 17.43 -62.76 11.90
C MET A 1 17.80 -61.32 12.23
N GLU A 2 18.70 -60.77 11.43
CA GLU A 2 19.30 -59.44 11.60
C GLU A 2 18.39 -58.43 10.91
N GLY A 3 17.78 -57.52 11.68
CA GLY A 3 16.88 -56.48 11.16
C GLY A 3 17.44 -55.11 11.50
N LEU A 4 18.16 -54.51 10.55
CA LEU A 4 18.57 -53.12 10.56
C LEU A 4 17.34 -52.23 10.36
N VAL A 5 17.08 -51.29 11.28
CA VAL A 5 16.09 -50.23 11.03
C VAL A 5 16.74 -48.86 11.17
N PHE A 6 16.70 -48.18 10.04
CA PHE A 6 17.23 -46.88 9.66
C PHE A 6 16.91 -45.74 10.63
N SER A 7 17.93 -44.94 10.94
CA SER A 7 17.76 -43.55 11.35
C SER A 7 17.30 -42.71 10.15
N ARG A 8 16.15 -42.04 10.27
CA ARG A 8 15.83 -40.83 9.50
C ARG A 8 15.31 -39.78 10.46
N LEU A 9 16.08 -38.70 10.62
CA LEU A 9 15.64 -37.48 11.27
C LEU A 9 14.54 -36.82 10.45
N SER A 10 13.42 -36.49 11.09
CA SER A 10 12.51 -35.40 10.75
C SER A 10 11.59 -35.14 11.95
N PRO A 11 11.71 -34.03 12.68
CA PRO A 11 10.70 -33.59 13.62
C PRO A 11 9.98 -32.37 13.03
N GLU A 12 8.87 -32.61 12.35
CA GLU A 12 7.80 -31.64 12.22
C GLU A 12 6.58 -32.25 12.89
N TYR A 13 5.98 -31.51 13.84
CA TYR A 13 4.56 -31.48 14.22
C TYR A 13 4.41 -31.20 15.72
N TYR A 14 4.54 -29.93 16.12
CA TYR A 14 4.26 -29.49 17.49
C TYR A 14 2.74 -29.42 17.71
N ASP A 15 2.22 -30.38 18.46
CA ASP A 15 0.87 -30.43 19.02
C ASP A 15 0.84 -29.57 20.30
N LEU A 16 0.05 -28.49 20.33
CA LEU A 16 0.03 -27.54 21.44
C LEU A 16 -1.37 -27.48 22.07
N ALA A 17 -1.65 -28.51 22.88
CA ALA A 17 -2.75 -28.50 23.82
C ALA A 17 -2.19 -28.70 25.24
N THR A 18 -2.02 -27.61 25.97
CA THR A 18 -1.91 -27.67 27.44
C THR A 18 -2.63 -26.46 28.02
N ALA A 19 -3.85 -26.71 28.48
CA ALA A 19 -4.57 -25.80 29.35
C ALA A 19 -3.95 -25.89 30.75
N HIS A 20 -3.39 -24.79 31.27
CA HIS A 20 -3.10 -24.64 32.69
C HIS A 20 -3.94 -23.50 33.26
N LEU A 21 -4.66 -23.87 34.32
CA LEU A 21 -5.71 -23.15 35.02
C LEU A 21 -5.17 -21.88 35.72
N CYS A 22 -5.97 -20.82 35.72
CA CYS A 22 -5.78 -19.62 36.51
C CYS A 22 -6.27 -19.82 37.95
N ASP A 23 -5.47 -19.40 38.94
CA ASP A 23 -5.82 -18.77 40.24
C ASP A 23 -4.48 -18.51 40.98
N GLU A 24 -4.20 -17.46 41.75
CA GLU A 24 -4.99 -16.41 42.39
C GLU A 24 -4.00 -15.25 42.75
N GLU A 25 -4.50 -14.01 42.85
CA GLU A 25 -3.88 -12.83 43.49
C GLU A 25 -2.76 -11.99 42.80
N LYS A 26 -3.18 -10.75 42.47
CA LYS A 26 -2.45 -9.49 42.22
C LYS A 26 -1.69 -9.30 40.89
N SER A 27 -2.38 -8.56 40.03
CA SER A 27 -1.87 -7.72 38.93
C SER A 27 -1.47 -8.45 37.66
N CYS A 28 -2.48 -8.78 36.85
CA CYS A 28 -2.35 -8.80 35.39
C CYS A 28 -3.62 -8.17 34.80
N PRO A 29 -3.55 -6.99 34.17
CA PRO A 29 -4.69 -6.49 33.41
C PRO A 29 -4.90 -7.45 32.23
N CYS A 30 -6.04 -8.13 32.21
CA CYS A 30 -6.49 -8.84 31.01
C CYS A 30 -6.72 -7.79 29.92
N LEU A 31 -5.73 -7.58 29.06
CA LEU A 31 -5.95 -6.95 27.77
C LEU A 31 -6.82 -7.92 26.97
N ALA A 32 -8.12 -7.68 27.01
CA ALA A 32 -9.06 -8.27 26.09
C ALA A 32 -8.73 -7.77 24.66
N GLN A 33 -7.98 -8.57 23.92
CA GLN A 33 -7.95 -8.63 22.46
C GLN A 33 -7.91 -10.13 22.15
N GLU A 34 -8.80 -10.68 21.31
CA GLU A 34 -8.88 -10.40 19.89
C GLU A 34 -10.34 -10.46 19.42
N GLY A 35 -10.91 -9.32 19.03
CA GLY A 35 -12.04 -9.29 18.09
C GLY A 35 -11.50 -9.14 16.66
N PRO A 36 -12.20 -9.60 15.61
CA PRO A 36 -11.76 -9.42 14.23
C PRO A 36 -11.93 -7.95 13.80
N GLN A 37 -10.93 -7.12 14.11
CA GLN A 37 -10.82 -5.74 13.60
C GLN A 37 -9.48 -5.44 12.91
N GLY A 38 -8.67 -6.47 12.64
CA GLY A 38 -7.32 -6.33 12.09
C GLY A 38 -7.19 -5.98 10.60
N ASP A 39 -8.29 -5.96 9.83
CA ASP A 39 -8.19 -5.89 8.35
C ASP A 39 -8.72 -4.58 7.73
N LEU A 40 -9.55 -3.82 8.45
CA LEU A 40 -10.20 -2.61 7.94
C LEU A 40 -9.39 -1.33 8.23
N LEU A 41 -8.64 -1.32 9.32
CA LEU A 41 -7.87 -0.16 9.78
C LEU A 41 -6.60 0.02 8.94
N THR A 42 -5.88 -1.06 8.67
CA THR A 42 -4.66 -1.07 7.83
C THR A 42 -5.00 -0.73 6.38
N LYS A 43 -6.08 -1.30 5.83
CA LYS A 43 -6.51 -1.03 4.44
C LYS A 43 -6.91 0.42 4.21
N THR A 44 -7.52 1.08 5.21
CA THR A 44 -7.88 2.49 5.14
C THR A 44 -6.64 3.39 5.24
N GLN A 45 -5.67 3.02 6.07
CA GLN A 45 -4.38 3.71 6.22
C GLN A 45 -3.53 3.64 4.95
N GLU A 46 -3.41 2.44 4.35
CA GLU A 46 -2.65 2.20 3.12
C GLU A 46 -3.27 2.95 1.93
N LEU A 47 -4.60 2.85 1.77
CA LEU A 47 -5.31 3.60 0.73
C LEU A 47 -5.16 5.13 0.93
N SER A 48 -5.06 5.59 2.18
CA SER A 48 -4.81 7.00 2.47
C SER A 48 -3.39 7.45 2.10
N TYR A 49 -2.38 6.58 2.28
CA TYR A 49 -1.00 6.88 1.87
C TYR A 49 -0.83 6.84 0.35
N ASP A 50 -1.37 5.81 -0.29
CA ASP A 50 -1.37 5.64 -1.74
C ASP A 50 -2.15 6.75 -2.45
N CYS A 51 -3.32 7.12 -1.92
CA CYS A 51 -4.10 8.24 -2.43
C CYS A 51 -3.30 9.54 -2.36
N ARG A 52 -2.71 9.86 -1.21
CA ARG A 52 -1.90 11.07 -1.03
C ARG A 52 -0.70 11.10 -1.97
N THR A 53 -0.03 9.97 -2.13
CA THR A 53 1.10 9.83 -3.05
C THR A 53 0.66 10.06 -4.50
N CYS A 54 -0.43 9.43 -4.92
CA CYS A 54 -0.98 9.59 -6.26
C CYS A 54 -1.35 11.05 -6.53
N LEU A 55 -2.14 11.66 -5.65
CA LEU A 55 -2.59 13.05 -5.80
C LEU A 55 -1.41 14.01 -5.91
N SER A 56 -0.42 13.85 -5.03
CA SER A 56 0.76 14.71 -5.03
C SER A 56 1.57 14.60 -6.32
N ILE A 57 1.80 13.40 -6.85
CA ILE A 57 2.55 13.20 -8.10
C ILE A 57 1.78 13.76 -9.30
N VAL A 58 0.48 13.46 -9.40
CA VAL A 58 -0.36 13.91 -10.54
C VAL A 58 -0.52 15.42 -10.54
N GLN A 59 -0.71 16.04 -9.37
CA GLN A 59 -0.76 17.51 -9.23
C GLN A 59 0.58 18.14 -9.61
N THR A 60 1.69 17.56 -9.17
CA THR A 60 3.02 18.05 -9.54
C THR A 60 3.24 17.96 -11.05
N LEU A 61 2.82 16.86 -11.68
CA LEU A 61 2.89 16.71 -13.15
C LEU A 61 2.07 17.77 -13.87
N LYS A 62 0.84 18.02 -13.40
CA LYS A 62 -0.05 19.04 -13.95
C LYS A 62 0.58 20.44 -13.84
N ALA A 63 1.25 20.74 -12.73
CA ALA A 63 1.95 22.01 -12.53
C ALA A 63 3.23 22.16 -13.40
N MET A 64 3.85 21.05 -13.83
CA MET A 64 5.04 21.07 -14.67
C MET A 64 4.75 21.26 -16.16
N VAL A 65 3.48 21.20 -16.59
CA VAL A 65 3.08 21.28 -17.99
C VAL A 65 2.09 22.42 -18.22
N ASN A 66 2.46 23.38 -19.07
CA ASN A 66 1.55 24.47 -19.45
C ASN A 66 0.41 23.96 -20.35
N GLN A 67 0.72 23.01 -21.25
CA GLN A 67 -0.25 22.35 -22.11
C GLN A 67 -0.06 20.83 -21.98
N PRO A 68 -1.11 20.09 -21.59
CA PRO A 68 -1.03 18.65 -21.35
C PRO A 68 -1.10 17.87 -22.66
N THR A 69 -0.07 18.00 -23.50
CA THR A 69 0.10 17.15 -24.69
C THR A 69 0.82 15.86 -24.33
N GLN A 70 0.62 14.79 -25.10
CA GLN A 70 1.26 13.49 -24.87
C GLN A 70 2.78 13.62 -24.70
N ARG A 71 3.43 14.42 -25.56
CA ARG A 71 4.87 14.66 -25.51
C ARG A 71 5.28 15.43 -24.25
N ASN A 72 4.55 16.49 -23.90
CA ASN A 72 4.90 17.32 -22.75
C ASN A 72 4.72 16.57 -21.43
N VAL A 73 3.61 15.84 -21.28
CA VAL A 73 3.32 15.04 -20.08
C VAL A 73 4.31 13.90 -19.94
N SER A 74 4.62 13.18 -21.02
CA SER A 74 5.65 12.12 -20.99
C SER A 74 7.03 12.65 -20.61
N ASN A 75 7.41 13.82 -21.16
CA ASN A 75 8.65 14.47 -20.78
C ASN A 75 8.66 14.89 -19.30
N ALA A 76 7.56 15.44 -18.78
CA ALA A 76 7.44 15.79 -17.37
C ALA A 76 7.46 14.56 -16.45
N ALA A 77 6.85 13.45 -16.87
CA ALA A 77 6.85 12.16 -16.15
C ALA A 77 8.26 11.65 -15.84
N THR A 78 9.22 11.85 -16.75
CA THR A 78 10.63 11.47 -16.50
C THR A 78 11.34 12.33 -15.46
N ARG A 79 10.83 13.54 -15.18
CA ARG A 79 11.48 14.55 -14.33
C ARG A 79 10.80 14.76 -13.00
N VAL A 80 9.49 14.47 -12.87
CA VAL A 80 8.70 14.76 -11.66
C VAL A 80 9.32 14.17 -10.39
N CYS A 81 9.91 12.98 -10.48
CA CYS A 81 10.54 12.31 -9.33
C CYS A 81 11.93 12.87 -8.96
N ARG A 82 12.43 13.89 -9.66
CA ARG A 82 13.67 14.59 -9.29
C ARG A 82 13.40 15.72 -8.31
N THR A 83 12.15 16.15 -8.20
CA THR A 83 11.70 17.16 -7.25
C THR A 83 11.61 16.53 -5.86
N GLY A 84 12.46 16.93 -4.92
CA GLY A 84 12.38 16.52 -3.50
C GLY A 84 13.53 15.67 -2.95
N ARG A 85 13.37 15.21 -1.70
CA ARG A 85 14.37 14.44 -0.92
C ARG A 85 14.39 12.96 -1.30
N SER A 86 15.44 12.22 -0.91
CA SER A 86 15.67 10.83 -1.37
C SER A 86 14.47 9.91 -1.25
N ARG A 87 13.84 9.82 -0.07
CA ARG A 87 12.70 8.94 0.18
C ARG A 87 11.52 9.20 -0.77
N TRP A 88 11.24 10.46 -1.08
CA TRP A 88 10.19 10.82 -2.03
C TRP A 88 10.53 10.38 -3.46
N ARG A 89 11.79 10.53 -3.87
CA ARG A 89 12.22 10.13 -5.22
C ARG A 89 11.98 8.65 -5.47
N ASP A 90 12.25 7.81 -4.47
CA ASP A 90 12.08 6.36 -4.60
C ASP A 90 10.60 5.98 -4.68
N VAL A 91 9.75 6.54 -3.81
CA VAL A 91 8.30 6.37 -3.85
C VAL A 91 7.71 6.82 -5.19
N CYS A 92 8.11 8.01 -5.66
CA CYS A 92 7.64 8.55 -6.93
C CYS A 92 8.07 7.68 -8.12
N LYS A 93 9.33 7.22 -8.16
CA LYS A 93 9.81 6.34 -9.23
C LYS A 93 9.03 5.03 -9.27
N ASN A 94 8.72 4.46 -8.10
CA ASN A 94 7.93 3.25 -8.03
C ASN A 94 6.50 3.47 -8.57
N PHE A 95 5.86 4.57 -8.16
CA PHE A 95 4.55 4.98 -8.66
C PHE A 95 4.56 5.18 -10.18
N MET A 96 5.51 5.95 -10.72
CA MET A 96 5.57 6.25 -12.16
C MET A 96 5.87 4.99 -12.99
N ARG A 97 6.71 4.08 -12.49
CA ARG A 97 6.95 2.80 -13.18
C ARG A 97 5.66 2.01 -13.40
N LYS A 98 4.73 2.05 -12.45
CA LYS A 98 3.48 1.28 -12.49
C LYS A 98 2.34 2.02 -13.21
N TYR A 99 2.22 3.32 -13.00
CA TYR A 99 1.01 4.07 -13.35
C TYR A 99 1.20 5.15 -14.42
N GLN A 100 2.43 5.41 -14.88
CA GLN A 100 2.72 6.47 -15.85
C GLN A 100 1.83 6.44 -17.10
N PRO A 101 1.53 5.29 -17.75
CA PRO A 101 0.67 5.28 -18.93
C PRO A 101 -0.73 5.86 -18.66
N ARG A 102 -1.39 5.40 -17.59
CA ARG A 102 -2.74 5.87 -17.21
C ARG A 102 -2.73 7.32 -16.73
N VAL A 103 -1.71 7.72 -15.98
CA VAL A 103 -1.54 9.11 -15.54
C VAL A 103 -1.36 10.05 -16.73
N THR A 104 -0.55 9.64 -17.71
CA THR A 104 -0.31 10.43 -18.93
C THR A 104 -1.61 10.58 -19.72
N GLN A 105 -2.33 9.48 -19.94
CA GLN A 105 -3.61 9.49 -20.64
C GLN A 105 -4.62 10.40 -19.96
N GLY A 106 -4.77 10.30 -18.63
CA GLY A 106 -5.73 11.11 -17.90
C GLY A 106 -5.43 12.61 -17.96
N LEU A 107 -4.15 12.98 -17.80
CA LEU A 107 -3.73 14.37 -17.93
C LEU A 107 -4.00 14.92 -19.33
N VAL A 108 -3.76 14.14 -20.39
CA VAL A 108 -4.04 14.54 -21.77
C VAL A 108 -5.55 14.62 -22.04
N ALA A 109 -6.34 13.75 -21.42
CA ALA A 109 -7.80 13.77 -21.48
C ALA A 109 -8.44 14.91 -20.66
N GLY A 110 -7.65 15.68 -19.92
CA GLY A 110 -8.13 16.80 -19.10
C GLY A 110 -8.70 16.39 -17.74
N GLU A 111 -8.50 15.14 -17.33
CA GLU A 111 -8.96 14.63 -16.04
C GLU A 111 -8.28 15.35 -14.86
N THR A 112 -9.00 15.42 -13.75
CA THR A 112 -8.48 15.90 -12.47
C THR A 112 -7.58 14.84 -11.81
N ALA A 113 -6.72 15.29 -10.89
CA ALA A 113 -5.91 14.36 -10.11
C ALA A 113 -6.77 13.37 -9.30
N GLN A 114 -7.94 13.81 -8.82
CA GLN A 114 -8.87 12.94 -8.10
C GLN A 114 -9.40 11.82 -8.98
N GLU A 115 -9.92 12.14 -10.17
CA GLU A 115 -10.44 11.15 -11.12
C GLU A 115 -9.36 10.13 -11.50
N ILE A 116 -8.16 10.59 -11.85
CA ILE A 116 -7.03 9.71 -12.19
C ILE A 116 -6.72 8.77 -11.02
N CYS A 117 -6.64 9.28 -9.80
CA CYS A 117 -6.26 8.48 -8.65
C CYS A 117 -7.38 7.54 -8.16
N VAL A 118 -8.64 7.86 -8.40
CA VAL A 118 -9.79 6.99 -8.19
C VAL A 118 -9.80 5.85 -9.21
N ASP A 119 -9.52 6.15 -10.48
CA ASP A 119 -9.42 5.15 -11.55
C ASP A 119 -8.28 4.16 -11.33
N LEU A 120 -7.19 4.63 -10.75
CA LEU A 120 -6.08 3.78 -10.29
C LEU A 120 -6.42 2.97 -9.03
N ARG A 121 -7.62 3.17 -8.46
CA ARG A 121 -8.10 2.58 -7.19
C ARG A 121 -7.22 2.91 -5.99
N LEU A 122 -6.46 4.00 -6.06
CA LEU A 122 -5.60 4.49 -4.99
C LEU A 122 -6.36 5.47 -4.09
N CYS A 123 -7.37 6.16 -4.62
CA CYS A 123 -8.27 7.00 -3.86
C CYS A 123 -9.69 6.44 -3.88
N LYS A 124 -10.48 6.75 -2.85
CA LYS A 124 -11.94 6.58 -2.89
C LYS A 124 -12.55 7.68 -3.75
N PRO A 125 -13.66 7.40 -4.47
CA PRO A 125 -14.44 8.47 -5.09
C PRO A 125 -14.83 9.49 -4.00
N SER A 126 -14.78 10.77 -4.35
CA SER A 126 -15.23 11.83 -3.45
C SER A 126 -16.75 11.74 -3.31
N THR A 127 -17.22 10.96 -2.34
CA THR A 127 -18.61 10.98 -1.91
C THR A 127 -18.79 12.21 -1.02
N GLY A 128 -18.92 13.40 -1.63
CA GLY A 128 -19.43 14.57 -0.92
C GLY A 128 -20.95 14.47 -0.78
N PRO A 129 -21.57 14.88 0.34
CA PRO A 129 -22.99 15.20 0.34
C PRO A 129 -23.23 16.41 -0.57
N LEU A 130 -24.36 16.41 -1.28
CA LEU A 130 -24.91 17.55 -2.03
C LEU A 130 -25.01 18.81 -1.15
#